data_AF-A0A5B2VS34-F1
#
_entry.id   AF-A0A5B2VS34-F1
#
_cell.length_a   1.000
_cell.length_b   1.000
_cell.length_c   1.000
_cell.angle_alpha   90.00
_cell.angle_beta   90.00
_cell.angle_gamma   90.00
#
_symmetry.space_group_name_H-M   'P 1'
#
loop_
_entity.id
_entity.type
_entity.pdbx_description
1 polymer ?
#
loop_
_entity_poly.entity_id
_entity_poly.type
_entity_poly.pdbx_seq_one_letter_code
_entity_poly.pdbx_strand_id
1 'polypeptide(L)'
;MALEGGVPALYARAFAVLQVVQPAGVDLDHWHRAINDAGLLLDARGDEAERLGWPDADVIALAWALNGASVSTLTTTTARLSDGRTIERGRS
;
A
#
# COMPACT_ATOMS: atom_id res chain seq x y z
N MET A 1 25.40 -2.69 -7.86
CA MET A 1 24.15 -3.39 -8.20
C MET A 1 23.34 -3.45 -6.92
N ALA A 2 22.36 -2.56 -6.77
CA ALA A 2 21.49 -2.58 -5.61
C ALA A 2 20.32 -3.53 -5.94
N LEU A 3 20.07 -4.50 -5.07
CA LEU A 3 18.85 -5.31 -5.11
C LEU A 3 17.71 -4.43 -4.58
N GLU A 4 17.33 -3.39 -5.31
CA GLU A 4 16.19 -2.53 -4.97
C GLU A 4 14.94 -3.16 -5.56
N GLY A 5 14.33 -4.07 -4.82
CA GLY A 5 13.18 -4.86 -5.25
C GLY A 5 12.62 -5.69 -4.10
N GLY A 6 12.54 -5.06 -2.93
CA GLY A 6 12.08 -5.69 -1.70
C GLY A 6 11.13 -4.76 -0.95
N VAL A 7 10.15 -5.35 -0.28
CA VAL A 7 9.26 -4.59 0.61
C VAL A 7 10.10 -4.02 1.76
N PRO A 8 10.06 -2.69 2.01
CA PRO A 8 10.75 -2.10 3.15
C PRO A 8 10.39 -2.78 4.46
N ALA A 9 11.37 -2.88 5.37
CA ALA A 9 11.19 -3.60 6.64
C ALA A 9 10.02 -3.03 7.47
N LEU A 10 9.78 -1.71 7.38
CA LEU A 10 8.65 -1.03 8.01
C LEU A 10 7.29 -1.64 7.61
N TYR A 11 7.15 -2.09 6.37
CA TYR A 11 5.88 -2.58 5.81
C TYR A 11 5.77 -4.09 5.76
N ALA A 12 6.90 -4.80 5.81
CA ALA A 12 6.95 -6.25 5.63
C ALA A 12 6.00 -7.02 6.56
N ARG A 13 5.93 -6.64 7.84
CA ARG A 13 5.03 -7.29 8.81
C ARG A 13 3.56 -7.06 8.49
N ALA A 14 3.17 -5.83 8.22
CA ALA A 14 1.78 -5.49 7.92
C ALA A 14 1.32 -6.15 6.61
N PHE A 15 2.19 -6.21 5.61
CA PHE A 15 1.93 -6.91 4.36
C PHE A 15 1.80 -8.43 4.55
N ALA A 16 2.65 -9.05 5.37
CA ALA A 16 2.51 -10.47 5.70
C ALA A 16 1.18 -10.79 6.42
N VAL A 17 0.73 -9.92 7.33
CA VAL A 17 -0.58 -10.08 7.98
C VAL A 17 -1.71 -9.99 6.95
N LEU A 18 -1.65 -9.03 6.02
CA LEU A 18 -2.62 -8.90 4.94
C LEU A 18 -2.72 -10.16 4.08
N GLN A 19 -1.59 -10.86 3.82
CA GLN A 19 -1.57 -12.09 3.03
C GLN A 19 -2.14 -13.32 3.74
N VAL A 20 -2.11 -13.34 5.08
CA VAL A 20 -2.51 -14.51 5.88
C VAL A 20 -3.95 -14.40 6.38
N VAL A 21 -4.39 -13.19 6.72
CA VAL A 21 -5.67 -12.96 7.38
C VAL A 21 -6.66 -12.28 6.45
N GLN A 22 -7.61 -13.04 5.92
CA GLN A 22 -8.79 -12.48 5.26
C GLN A 22 -9.64 -11.73 6.29
N PRO A 23 -9.91 -10.43 6.10
CA PRO A 23 -10.80 -9.71 7.00
C PRO A 23 -12.23 -10.25 6.93
N ALA A 24 -12.89 -10.33 8.07
CA ALA A 24 -14.28 -10.80 8.15
C ALA A 24 -15.21 -9.90 7.31
N GLY A 25 -16.07 -10.52 6.49
CA GLY A 25 -17.02 -9.81 5.63
C GLY A 25 -16.43 -9.22 4.35
N VAL A 26 -15.13 -9.40 4.09
CA VAL A 26 -14.50 -9.03 2.81
C VAL A 26 -14.53 -10.23 1.86
N ASP A 27 -15.05 -10.01 0.66
CA ASP A 27 -15.06 -11.00 -0.41
C ASP A 27 -13.64 -11.45 -0.82
N LEU A 28 -13.49 -12.72 -1.22
CA LEU A 28 -12.19 -13.31 -1.54
C LEU A 28 -11.50 -12.59 -2.71
N ASP A 29 -12.23 -12.21 -3.76
CA ASP A 29 -11.64 -11.54 -4.91
C ASP A 29 -11.19 -10.13 -4.56
N HIS A 30 -11.94 -9.45 -3.69
CA HIS A 30 -11.55 -8.14 -3.18
C HIS A 30 -10.30 -8.25 -2.29
N TRP A 31 -10.21 -9.26 -1.44
CA TRP A 31 -9.03 -9.49 -0.61
C TRP A 31 -7.79 -9.81 -1.44
N HIS A 32 -7.89 -10.71 -2.43
CA HIS A 32 -6.79 -11.01 -3.35
C HIS A 32 -6.34 -9.78 -4.14
N ARG A 33 -7.29 -8.94 -4.57
CA ARG A 33 -6.96 -7.68 -5.23
C ARG A 33 -6.17 -6.75 -4.33
N ALA A 34 -6.59 -6.60 -3.06
CA ALA A 34 -5.86 -5.77 -2.10
C ALA A 34 -4.45 -6.30 -1.81
N ILE A 35 -4.26 -7.63 -1.75
CA ILE A 35 -2.92 -8.23 -1.63
C ILE A 35 -2.06 -7.89 -2.84
N ASN A 36 -2.60 -8.06 -4.06
CA ASN A 36 -1.88 -7.75 -5.29
C ASN A 36 -1.53 -6.26 -5.38
N ASP A 37 -2.49 -5.39 -5.10
CA ASP A 37 -2.32 -3.93 -5.13
C ASP A 37 -1.30 -3.48 -4.07
N ALA A 38 -1.29 -4.09 -2.88
CA ALA A 38 -0.27 -3.85 -1.86
C ALA A 38 1.13 -4.25 -2.36
N GLY A 39 1.26 -5.41 -3.00
CA GLY A 39 2.53 -5.86 -3.57
C GLY A 39 3.08 -4.89 -4.62
N LEU A 40 2.23 -4.47 -5.57
CA LEU A 40 2.61 -3.51 -6.61
C LEU A 40 2.93 -2.12 -6.05
N LEU A 41 2.17 -1.66 -5.05
CA LEU A 41 2.42 -0.40 -4.36
C LEU A 41 3.79 -0.42 -3.66
N LEU A 42 4.07 -1.47 -2.89
CA LEU A 42 5.30 -1.59 -2.12
C LEU A 42 6.53 -1.76 -3.02
N ASP A 43 6.39 -2.50 -4.12
CA ASP A 43 7.45 -2.65 -5.13
C ASP A 43 7.77 -1.31 -5.82
N ALA A 44 6.74 -0.57 -6.24
CA ALA A 44 6.94 0.67 -6.99
C ALA A 44 7.26 1.90 -6.14
N ARG A 45 6.74 1.97 -4.90
CA ARG A 45 6.73 3.18 -4.06
C ARG A 45 7.08 2.92 -2.60
N GLY A 46 7.43 1.69 -2.21
CA GLY A 46 7.72 1.35 -0.82
C GLY A 46 8.80 2.23 -0.21
N ASP A 47 9.97 2.32 -0.85
CA ASP A 47 11.08 3.15 -0.35
C ASP A 47 10.72 4.64 -0.28
N GLU A 48 9.91 5.11 -1.24
CA GLU A 48 9.42 6.49 -1.24
C GLU A 48 8.44 6.75 -0.09
N ALA A 49 7.52 5.82 0.17
CA ALA A 49 6.58 5.90 1.28
C ALA A 49 7.31 5.92 2.63
N GLU A 50 8.33 5.07 2.80
CA GLU A 50 9.13 5.01 4.03
C GLU A 50 9.89 6.31 4.25
N ARG A 51 10.55 6.83 3.20
CA ARG A 51 11.27 8.10 3.25
C ARG A 51 10.36 9.31 3.52
N LEU A 52 9.12 9.28 3.04
CA LEU A 52 8.10 10.30 3.31
C LEU A 52 7.43 10.12 4.68
N GLY A 53 7.76 9.05 5.41
CA GLY A 53 7.28 8.76 6.75
C GLY A 53 5.82 8.30 6.77
N TRP A 54 5.37 7.57 5.75
CA TRP A 54 4.04 6.94 5.79
C TRP A 54 4.04 5.75 6.77
N PRO A 55 3.10 5.71 7.72
CA PRO A 55 2.97 4.57 8.61
C PRO A 55 2.44 3.35 7.85
N ASP A 56 2.74 2.17 8.36
CA ASP A 56 2.32 0.90 7.77
C ASP A 56 0.79 0.80 7.64
N ALA A 57 0.04 1.22 8.66
CA ALA A 57 -1.42 1.25 8.64
C ALA A 57 -1.99 2.05 7.46
N ASP A 58 -1.40 3.20 7.14
CA ASP A 58 -1.86 4.03 6.02
C ASP A 58 -1.47 3.43 4.67
N VAL A 59 -0.30 2.80 4.56
CA VAL A 59 0.10 2.09 3.33
C VAL A 59 -0.83 0.91 3.05
N ILE A 60 -1.19 0.15 4.10
CA ILE A 60 -2.17 -0.95 3.96
C ILE A 60 -3.56 -0.41 3.62
N ALA A 61 -4.01 0.67 4.26
CA ALA A 61 -5.29 1.30 3.91
C ALA A 61 -5.30 1.81 2.47
N LEU A 62 -4.18 2.36 1.99
CA LEU A 62 -4.02 2.80 0.61
C LEU A 62 -4.14 1.63 -0.36
N ALA A 63 -3.53 0.48 -0.06
CA ALA A 63 -3.66 -0.72 -0.88
C ALA A 63 -5.12 -1.19 -1.04
N TRP A 64 -5.91 -1.15 0.04
CA TRP A 64 -7.35 -1.40 -0.05
C TRP A 64 -8.09 -0.38 -0.92
N ALA A 65 -7.68 0.90 -0.86
CA ALA A 65 -8.29 1.95 -1.64
C ALA A 65 -7.96 1.86 -3.14
N LEU A 66 -6.83 1.26 -3.52
CA LEU A 66 -6.40 1.16 -4.93
C LEU A 66 -7.45 0.50 -5.80
N ASN A 67 -7.95 -0.68 -5.41
CA ASN A 67 -8.97 -1.41 -6.16
C ASN A 67 -8.65 -1.49 -7.68
N GLY A 68 -7.40 -1.84 -8.00
CA GLY A 68 -6.87 -1.92 -9.36
C GLY A 68 -6.30 -0.60 -9.93
N ALA A 69 -6.42 0.52 -9.21
CA ALA A 69 -5.67 1.73 -9.51
C ALA A 69 -4.20 1.60 -9.05
N SER A 70 -3.37 2.58 -9.41
CA SER A 70 -1.99 2.68 -8.93
C SER A 70 -1.71 4.07 -8.36
N VAL A 71 -0.70 4.19 -7.50
CA VAL A 71 -0.26 5.50 -6.99
C VAL A 71 0.59 6.19 -8.05
N SER A 72 0.09 7.33 -8.55
CA SER A 72 0.79 8.16 -9.53
C SER A 72 1.72 9.17 -8.87
N THR A 73 1.34 9.68 -7.69
CA THR A 73 2.15 10.65 -6.92
C THR A 73 1.94 10.40 -5.43
N LEU A 74 3.04 10.39 -4.68
CA LEU A 74 3.03 10.27 -3.23
C LEU A 74 3.73 11.50 -2.63
N THR A 75 3.09 12.13 -1.65
CA THR A 75 3.65 13.25 -0.89
C THR A 75 3.72 12.88 0.60
N THR A 76 4.21 13.77 1.46
CA THR A 76 4.24 13.52 2.92
C THR A 76 2.84 13.37 3.54
N THR A 77 1.77 13.83 2.87
CA THR A 77 0.42 13.86 3.46
C THR A 77 -0.67 13.31 2.54
N THR A 78 -0.39 13.09 1.26
CA THR A 78 -1.40 12.62 0.29
C THR A 78 -0.83 11.65 -0.73
N ALA A 79 -1.69 10.74 -1.20
CA ALA A 79 -1.45 9.86 -2.34
C ALA A 79 -2.47 10.17 -3.44
N ARG A 80 -1.99 10.44 -4.65
CA ARG A 80 -2.84 10.61 -5.84
C ARG A 80 -2.85 9.32 -6.66
N LEU A 81 -4.05 8.83 -6.93
CA LEU A 81 -4.26 7.59 -7.67
C LEU A 81 -4.38 7.85 -9.18
N SER A 82 -4.11 6.83 -9.99
CA SER A 82 -4.17 6.88 -11.44
C SER A 82 -5.57 7.18 -11.99
N ASP A 83 -6.62 6.88 -11.21
CA ASP A 83 -8.02 7.18 -11.54
C ASP A 83 -8.49 8.57 -11.10
N GLY A 84 -7.58 9.40 -10.57
CA GLY A 84 -7.85 10.77 -10.16
C GLY A 84 -8.26 10.95 -8.70
N ARG A 85 -8.51 9.86 -7.95
CA ARG A 85 -8.77 9.95 -6.50
C ARG A 85 -7.53 10.44 -5.75
N THR A 86 -7.75 11.12 -4.63
CA THR A 86 -6.68 11.53 -3.70
C THR A 86 -7.02 11.01 -2.31
N ILE A 87 -6.08 10.32 -1.68
CA ILE A 87 -6.21 9.77 -0.34
C ILE A 87 -5.28 10.57 0.59
N GLU A 88 -5.83 11.07 1.69
CA GLU A 88 -5.04 11.72 2.73
C GLU A 88 -4.42 10.66 3.66
N ARG A 89 -3.21 10.93 4.12
CA ARG A 89 -2.56 10.13 5.15
C ARG A 89 -3.36 10.24 6.45
N GLY A 90 -3.64 9.13 7.12
CA GLY A 90 -4.29 9.13 8.41
C GLY A 90 -3.44 9.91 9.42
N ARG A 91 -4.05 10.83 10.18
CA ARG A 91 -3.40 11.37 11.38
C ARG A 91 -3.47 10.29 12.45
N SER A 92 -2.47 9.43 12.50
CA SER A 92 -2.21 8.55 13.64
C SER A 92 -1.58 9.31 14.80
#